data_AF-L8PLI4-F1
#
_entry.id   AF-L8PLI4-F1
#
_cell.length_a   1.000
_cell.length_b   1.000
_cell.length_c   1.000
_cell.angle_alpha   90.00
_cell.angle_beta   90.00
_cell.angle_gamma   90.00
#
_symmetry.space_group_name_H-M   'P 1'
#
loop_
_entity.id
_entity.type
_entity.pdbx_description
1 polymer ?
#
loop_
_entity_poly.entity_id
_entity_poly.type
_entity_poly.pdbx_seq_one_letter_code
_entity_poly.pdbx_strand_id
1 'polypeptide(L)'
;MLLMSATLTLGPSPQRRAQLARRIRLLVAATITYNVIEAIVAITAGTLASSTALIGFGLDSVIEVSSAAAVAWQFSAADHDLREARERTALRIIAVSFFALAAYVTMDSVRALTGTGEARHSTPGIVLAALSLLVMPFLSAAQRRAGRALGSASAVADSRQTLLCTYLSAVVLAGLAANSLFGWAWADPVAALVIAAVAVKEGREAWRGDGCCAVPFDAGARTERAEGDERTDGNQRAERDGCGCGAGCGCHGAQTGPGCRT
;
A
#
# COMPACT_ATOMS: atom_id res chain seq x y z
N MET A 1 7.61 51.71 12.65
CA MET A 1 7.05 50.52 13.33
C MET A 1 6.31 49.70 12.27
N LEU A 2 7.04 48.95 11.44
CA LEU A 2 6.50 48.05 10.43
C LEU A 2 6.58 46.63 10.97
N LEU A 3 5.44 46.08 11.39
CA LEU A 3 5.32 44.65 11.71
C LEU A 3 5.14 43.90 10.40
N MET A 4 6.22 43.30 9.89
CA MET A 4 6.14 42.26 8.87
C MET A 4 5.47 41.04 9.51
N SER A 5 4.21 40.80 9.17
CA SER A 5 3.51 39.56 9.49
C SER A 5 4.23 38.40 8.79
N ALA A 6 5.07 37.70 9.54
CA ALA A 6 5.70 36.46 9.10
C ALA A 6 4.61 35.39 8.93
N THR A 7 4.23 35.11 7.69
CA THR A 7 3.46 33.93 7.33
C THR A 7 4.31 32.70 7.60
N LEU A 8 4.10 32.06 8.76
CA LEU A 8 4.67 30.75 9.08
C LEU A 8 4.15 29.73 8.07
N THR A 9 4.92 29.50 7.00
CA THR A 9 4.67 28.42 6.05
C THR A 9 5.05 27.12 6.75
N LEU A 10 4.06 26.44 7.34
CA LEU A 10 4.22 25.15 8.05
C LEU A 10 4.56 23.97 7.12
N GLY A 11 5.08 24.21 5.92
CA GLY A 11 5.38 23.19 4.92
C GLY A 11 6.73 23.39 4.21
N PRO A 12 7.28 22.33 3.59
CA PRO A 12 8.55 22.42 2.87
C PRO A 12 8.49 23.47 1.75
N SER A 13 9.61 24.16 1.53
CA SER A 13 9.76 25.16 0.47
C SER A 13 9.45 24.56 -0.92
N PRO A 14 9.03 25.36 -1.92
CA PRO A 14 8.70 24.86 -3.26
C PRO A 14 9.81 24.02 -3.91
N GLN A 15 11.07 24.43 -3.74
CA GLN A 15 12.24 23.71 -4.23
C GLN A 15 12.41 22.36 -3.52
N ARG A 16 12.20 22.31 -2.19
CA ARG A 16 12.25 21.08 -1.40
C ARG A 16 11.11 20.13 -1.76
N ARG A 17 9.90 20.66 -2.02
CA ARG A 17 8.76 19.87 -2.52
C ARG A 17 9.07 19.22 -3.86
N ALA A 18 9.62 19.98 -4.82
CA ALA A 18 9.99 19.45 -6.13
C ALA A 18 11.06 18.34 -6.04
N GLN A 19 12.07 18.51 -5.18
CA GLN A 19 13.08 17.49 -4.92
C GLN A 19 12.50 16.23 -4.27
N LEU A 20 11.63 16.39 -3.25
CA LEU A 20 10.94 15.26 -2.60
C LEU A 20 10.05 14.51 -3.59
N ALA A 21 9.29 15.21 -4.43
CA ALA A 21 8.46 14.60 -5.46
C ALA A 21 9.30 13.80 -6.48
N ARG A 22 10.45 14.34 -6.92
CA ARG A 22 11.38 13.61 -7.79
C ARG A 22 11.93 12.36 -7.11
N ARG A 23 12.33 12.46 -5.83
CA ARG A 23 12.82 11.31 -5.05
C ARG A 23 11.76 10.23 -4.90
N ILE A 24 10.53 10.58 -4.56
CA ILE A 24 9.42 9.63 -4.46
C ILE A 24 9.20 8.93 -5.80
N ARG A 25 9.17 9.66 -6.92
CA ARG A 25 9.01 9.04 -8.24
C ARG A 25 10.13 8.05 -8.57
N LEU A 26 11.37 8.38 -8.23
CA LEU A 26 12.50 7.47 -8.42
C LEU A 26 12.41 6.24 -7.52
N LEU A 27 12.00 6.40 -6.26
CA LEU A 27 11.82 5.29 -5.33
C LEU A 27 10.70 4.36 -5.79
N VAL A 28 9.54 4.90 -6.14
CA VAL A 28 8.40 4.11 -6.66
C VAL A 28 8.79 3.37 -7.94
N ALA A 29 9.49 4.03 -8.87
CA ALA A 29 9.97 3.38 -10.09
C ALA A 29 10.97 2.24 -9.79
N ALA A 30 11.86 2.44 -8.80
CA ALA A 30 12.78 1.40 -8.37
C ALA A 30 12.05 0.22 -7.73
N THR A 31 11.08 0.46 -6.84
CA THR A 31 10.24 -0.58 -6.22
C THR A 31 9.48 -1.37 -7.26
N ILE A 32 8.78 -0.71 -8.19
CA ILE A 32 8.04 -1.39 -9.28
C ILE A 32 9.00 -2.25 -10.12
N THR A 33 10.16 -1.72 -10.51
CA THR A 33 11.14 -2.47 -11.30
C THR A 33 11.63 -3.70 -10.55
N TYR A 34 11.93 -3.55 -9.25
CA TYR A 34 12.35 -4.65 -8.39
C TYR A 34 11.27 -5.72 -8.29
N ASN A 35 10.02 -5.34 -8.02
CA ASN A 35 8.90 -6.29 -7.90
C ASN A 35 8.61 -7.04 -9.20
N VAL A 36 8.78 -6.38 -10.36
CA VAL A 36 8.66 -7.07 -11.66
C VAL A 36 9.74 -8.14 -11.81
N ILE A 37 10.99 -7.81 -11.46
CA ILE A 37 12.10 -8.79 -11.49
C ILE A 37 11.83 -9.92 -10.49
N GLU A 38 11.39 -9.58 -9.28
CA GLU A 38 11.04 -10.53 -8.24
C GLU A 38 9.94 -11.49 -8.70
N ALA A 39 8.83 -10.98 -9.25
CA ALA A 39 7.76 -11.78 -9.80
C ALA A 39 8.28 -12.79 -10.84
N ILE A 40 9.06 -12.33 -11.81
CA ILE A 40 9.59 -13.17 -12.88
C ILE A 40 10.48 -14.27 -12.31
N VAL A 41 11.44 -13.91 -11.45
CA VAL A 41 12.40 -14.87 -10.88
C VAL A 41 11.70 -15.84 -9.94
N ALA A 42 10.83 -15.36 -9.06
CA ALA A 42 10.11 -16.17 -8.07
C ALA A 42 9.15 -17.15 -8.75
N ILE A 43 8.32 -16.71 -9.69
CA ILE A 43 7.38 -17.61 -10.38
C ILE A 43 8.15 -18.65 -11.18
N THR A 44 9.22 -18.25 -11.89
CA THR A 44 10.04 -19.19 -12.67
C THR A 44 10.73 -20.21 -11.77
N ALA A 45 11.46 -19.74 -10.76
CA ALA A 45 12.19 -20.61 -9.84
C ALA A 45 11.25 -21.48 -8.98
N GLY A 46 10.11 -20.93 -8.58
CA GLY A 46 9.08 -21.64 -7.82
C GLY A 46 8.44 -22.75 -8.64
N THR A 47 8.12 -22.49 -9.91
CA THR A 47 7.59 -23.50 -10.82
C THR A 47 8.61 -24.62 -11.08
N LEU A 48 9.87 -24.27 -11.33
CA LEU A 48 10.95 -25.27 -11.54
C LEU A 48 11.24 -26.10 -10.29
N ALA A 49 11.08 -25.51 -9.11
CA ALA A 49 11.30 -26.16 -7.83
C ALA A 49 10.03 -26.80 -7.24
N SER A 50 8.86 -26.65 -7.86
CA SER A 50 7.56 -27.03 -7.28
C SER A 50 7.35 -26.44 -5.87
N SER A 51 7.78 -25.19 -5.66
CA SER A 51 7.68 -24.47 -4.39
C SER A 51 6.45 -23.56 -4.41
N THR A 52 5.44 -23.92 -3.62
CA THR A 52 4.21 -23.16 -3.47
C THR A 52 4.48 -21.80 -2.82
N ALA A 53 5.39 -21.74 -1.84
CA ALA A 53 5.72 -20.48 -1.16
C ALA A 53 6.36 -19.47 -2.13
N LEU A 54 7.28 -19.93 -2.97
CA LEU A 54 7.99 -19.05 -3.90
C LEU A 54 7.08 -18.59 -5.05
N ILE A 55 6.17 -19.45 -5.53
CA ILE A 55 5.13 -19.01 -6.49
C ILE A 55 4.20 -17.99 -5.84
N GLY A 56 3.72 -18.25 -4.61
CA GLY A 56 2.87 -17.33 -3.88
C GLY A 56 3.51 -15.96 -3.67
N PHE A 57 4.80 -15.94 -3.33
CA PHE A 57 5.60 -14.72 -3.21
C PHE A 57 5.73 -13.96 -4.53
N GLY A 58 6.00 -14.66 -5.63
CA GLY A 58 6.06 -14.03 -6.94
C GLY A 58 4.72 -13.44 -7.40
N LEU A 59 3.62 -14.13 -7.10
CA LEU A 59 2.27 -13.62 -7.38
C LEU A 59 1.88 -12.42 -6.51
N ASP A 60 2.31 -12.38 -5.24
CA ASP A 60 2.14 -11.20 -4.38
C ASP A 60 2.85 -9.98 -4.97
N SER A 61 4.07 -10.16 -5.49
CA SER A 61 4.83 -9.13 -6.21
C SER A 61 4.08 -8.60 -7.46
N VAL A 62 3.36 -9.47 -8.19
CA VAL A 62 2.46 -9.05 -9.29
C VAL A 62 1.28 -8.21 -8.77
N ILE A 63 0.71 -8.60 -7.62
CA ILE A 63 -0.35 -7.82 -6.98
C ILE A 63 0.18 -6.45 -6.55
N GLU A 64 1.38 -6.35 -5.98
CA GLU A 64 1.97 -5.07 -5.60
C GLU A 64 2.08 -4.13 -6.81
N VAL A 65 2.63 -4.61 -7.93
CA VAL A 65 2.74 -3.81 -9.17
C VAL A 65 1.37 -3.41 -9.73
N SER A 66 0.42 -4.34 -9.80
CA SER A 66 -0.92 -4.06 -10.33
C SER A 66 -1.72 -3.11 -9.42
N SER A 67 -1.55 -3.21 -8.10
CA SER A 67 -2.16 -2.31 -7.12
C SER A 67 -1.59 -0.90 -7.23
N ALA A 68 -0.27 -0.75 -7.39
CA ALA A 68 0.38 0.54 -7.62
C ALA A 68 -0.11 1.19 -8.92
N ALA A 69 -0.30 0.40 -9.98
CA ALA A 69 -0.88 0.86 -11.25
C ALA A 69 -2.35 1.28 -11.10
N ALA A 70 -3.17 0.51 -10.38
CA ALA A 70 -4.57 0.85 -10.11
C ALA A 70 -4.70 2.16 -9.31
N VAL A 71 -3.85 2.35 -8.31
CA VAL A 71 -3.76 3.58 -7.52
C VAL A 71 -3.28 4.75 -8.39
N ALA A 72 -2.26 4.57 -9.23
CA ALA A 72 -1.80 5.61 -10.14
C ALA A 72 -2.91 6.04 -11.12
N TRP A 73 -3.68 5.07 -11.64
CA TRP A 73 -4.83 5.32 -12.50
C TRP A 73 -5.93 6.12 -11.80
N GLN A 74 -6.20 5.84 -10.51
CA GLN A 74 -7.20 6.59 -9.74
C GLN A 74 -6.84 8.08 -9.63
N PHE A 75 -5.56 8.39 -9.41
CA PHE A 75 -5.08 9.77 -9.23
C PHE A 75 -4.88 10.55 -10.54
N SER A 76 -5.04 9.90 -11.70
CA SER A 76 -5.04 10.56 -13.00
C SER A 76 -6.33 11.34 -13.30
N ALA A 77 -7.41 11.12 -12.52
CA ALA A 77 -8.67 11.86 -12.67
C ALA A 77 -8.56 13.26 -12.04
N ALA A 78 -8.96 14.29 -12.80
CA ALA A 78 -9.02 15.67 -12.31
C ALA A 78 -10.29 15.96 -11.49
N ASP A 79 -11.39 15.31 -11.84
CA ASP A 79 -12.69 15.45 -11.17
C ASP A 79 -12.73 14.62 -9.89
N HIS A 80 -13.25 15.23 -8.81
CA HIS A 80 -13.36 14.61 -7.49
C HIS A 80 -14.29 13.40 -7.49
N ASP A 81 -15.46 13.49 -8.12
CA ASP A 81 -16.47 12.42 -8.10
C ASP A 81 -15.98 11.22 -8.91
N LEU A 82 -15.29 11.50 -10.02
CA LEU A 82 -14.63 10.47 -10.82
C LEU A 82 -13.49 9.80 -10.05
N ARG A 83 -12.70 10.57 -9.30
CA ARG A 83 -11.60 10.03 -8.49
C ARG A 83 -12.11 9.09 -7.40
N GLU A 84 -13.20 9.45 -6.72
CA GLU A 84 -13.80 8.61 -5.68
C GLU A 84 -14.39 7.31 -6.26
N ALA A 85 -15.04 7.38 -7.43
CA ALA A 85 -15.52 6.18 -8.12
C ALA A 85 -14.37 5.25 -8.56
N ARG A 86 -13.25 5.83 -9.04
CA ARG A 86 -12.04 5.08 -9.40
C ARG A 86 -11.36 4.46 -8.18
N GLU A 87 -11.34 5.16 -7.05
CA GLU A 87 -10.79 4.65 -5.79
C GLU A 87 -11.52 3.38 -5.32
N ARG A 88 -12.87 3.41 -5.27
CA ARG A 88 -13.65 2.22 -4.92
C ARG A 88 -13.40 1.07 -5.89
N THR A 89 -13.19 1.38 -7.16
CA THR A 89 -12.88 0.38 -8.19
C THR A 89 -11.49 -0.21 -7.99
N ALA A 90 -10.47 0.63 -7.76
CA ALA A 90 -9.10 0.20 -7.49
C ALA A 90 -9.04 -0.69 -6.25
N LEU A 91 -9.67 -0.28 -5.14
CA LEU A 91 -9.75 -1.07 -3.91
C LEU A 91 -10.42 -2.43 -4.11
N ARG A 92 -11.50 -2.50 -4.91
CA ARG A 92 -12.15 -3.77 -5.25
C ARG A 92 -11.27 -4.68 -6.10
N ILE A 93 -10.57 -4.13 -7.09
CA ILE A 93 -9.62 -4.89 -7.91
C ILE A 93 -8.53 -5.47 -7.02
N ILE A 94 -7.92 -4.64 -6.15
CA ILE A 94 -6.89 -5.06 -5.20
C ILE A 94 -7.40 -6.17 -4.27
N ALA A 95 -8.59 -5.99 -3.69
CA ALA A 95 -9.19 -6.97 -2.79
C ALA A 95 -9.42 -8.32 -3.48
N VAL A 96 -9.99 -8.31 -4.68
CA VAL A 96 -10.24 -9.53 -5.46
C VAL A 96 -8.93 -10.21 -5.85
N SER A 97 -7.90 -9.46 -6.22
CA SER A 97 -6.57 -10.02 -6.52
C SER A 97 -5.98 -10.76 -5.31
N PHE A 98 -6.04 -10.15 -4.12
CA PHE A 98 -5.55 -10.79 -2.89
C PHE A 98 -6.34 -12.04 -2.50
N PHE A 99 -7.68 -12.02 -2.65
CA PHE A 99 -8.49 -13.23 -2.42
C PHE A 99 -8.19 -14.33 -3.45
N ALA A 100 -7.96 -13.98 -4.71
CA ALA A 100 -7.57 -14.94 -5.75
C ALA A 100 -6.21 -15.57 -5.44
N LEU A 101 -5.23 -14.76 -5.01
CA LEU A 101 -3.93 -15.25 -4.54
C LEU A 101 -4.11 -16.22 -3.37
N ALA A 102 -4.85 -15.82 -2.34
CA ALA A 102 -5.08 -16.65 -1.16
C ALA A 102 -5.73 -17.99 -1.52
N ALA A 103 -6.74 -17.99 -2.39
CA ALA A 103 -7.42 -19.20 -2.83
C ALA A 103 -6.48 -20.13 -3.61
N TYR A 104 -5.71 -19.58 -4.55
CA TYR A 104 -4.72 -20.34 -5.32
C TYR A 104 -3.65 -20.97 -4.41
N VAL A 105 -3.00 -20.17 -3.58
CA VAL A 105 -1.92 -20.61 -2.70
C VAL A 105 -2.41 -21.63 -1.68
N THR A 106 -3.61 -21.44 -1.13
CA THR A 106 -4.21 -22.41 -0.19
C THR A 106 -4.46 -23.75 -0.88
N MET A 107 -5.05 -23.74 -2.08
CA MET A 107 -5.32 -24.96 -2.85
C MET A 107 -4.02 -25.70 -3.18
N ASP A 108 -3.00 -24.98 -3.64
CA ASP A 108 -1.72 -25.57 -4.00
C ASP A 108 -0.97 -26.11 -2.76
N SER A 109 -1.03 -25.39 -1.63
CA SER A 109 -0.41 -25.83 -0.37
C SER A 109 -1.05 -27.11 0.17
N VAL A 110 -2.38 -27.23 0.09
CA VAL A 110 -3.11 -28.45 0.49
C VAL A 110 -2.69 -29.63 -0.40
N ARG A 111 -2.59 -29.42 -1.72
CA ARG A 111 -2.12 -30.46 -2.64
C ARG A 111 -0.69 -30.92 -2.31
N ALA A 112 0.22 -29.98 -2.09
CA ALA A 112 1.60 -30.27 -1.70
C ALA A 112 1.67 -31.08 -0.38
N LEU A 113 0.89 -30.70 0.64
CA LEU A 113 0.83 -31.41 1.93
C LEU A 113 0.21 -32.81 1.84
N THR A 114 -0.69 -33.04 0.89
CA THR A 114 -1.36 -34.35 0.70
C THR A 114 -0.60 -35.29 -0.24
N GLY A 115 0.58 -34.90 -0.73
CA GLY A 115 1.55 -35.81 -1.35
C GLY A 115 1.76 -35.67 -2.86
N THR A 116 1.31 -34.60 -3.51
CA THR A 116 1.47 -34.44 -4.97
C THR A 116 2.65 -33.56 -5.41
N GLY A 117 3.54 -33.13 -4.52
CA GLY A 117 4.72 -32.35 -4.91
C GLY A 117 5.53 -31.86 -3.72
N GLU A 118 6.71 -32.45 -3.52
CA GLU A 118 7.69 -31.94 -2.58
C GLU A 118 8.47 -30.79 -3.22
N ALA A 119 8.58 -29.67 -2.52
CA ALA A 119 9.40 -28.56 -2.96
C ALA A 119 10.86 -29.01 -3.01
N ARG A 120 11.51 -28.78 -4.16
CA ARG A 120 12.94 -29.06 -4.35
C ARG A 120 13.79 -27.86 -3.97
N HIS A 121 15.09 -28.09 -3.80
CA HIS A 121 16.05 -27.03 -3.54
C HIS A 121 16.04 -25.98 -4.68
N SER A 122 15.95 -24.71 -4.31
CA SER A 122 15.96 -23.58 -5.26
C SER A 122 16.96 -22.51 -4.84
N THR A 123 18.20 -22.62 -5.33
CA THR A 123 19.24 -21.59 -5.08
C THR A 123 18.80 -20.20 -5.56
N PRO A 124 18.20 -20.03 -6.75
CA PRO A 124 17.69 -18.73 -7.18
C PRO A 124 16.61 -18.17 -6.25
N GLY A 125 15.72 -19.03 -5.74
CA GLY A 125 14.67 -18.63 -4.79
C GLY A 125 15.22 -18.17 -3.44
N ILE A 126 16.21 -18.89 -2.90
CA ILE A 126 16.89 -18.52 -1.64
C ILE A 126 17.61 -17.18 -1.80
N VAL A 127 18.37 -17.01 -2.89
CA VAL A 127 19.09 -15.75 -3.17
C VAL A 127 18.11 -14.60 -3.34
N LEU A 128 17.01 -14.80 -4.09
CA LEU A 128 15.99 -13.79 -4.28
C LEU A 128 15.36 -13.36 -2.95
N ALA A 129 14.88 -14.32 -2.15
CA ALA A 129 14.26 -14.04 -0.85
C ALA A 129 15.23 -13.34 0.11
N ALA A 130 16.52 -13.73 0.11
CA ALA A 130 17.54 -13.06 0.91
C ALA A 130 17.81 -11.62 0.44
N LEU A 131 17.89 -11.38 -0.88
CA LEU A 131 18.05 -10.03 -1.43
C LEU A 131 16.85 -9.15 -1.10
N SER A 132 15.62 -9.66 -1.25
CA SER A 132 14.40 -8.92 -0.94
C SER A 132 14.33 -8.57 0.55
N LEU A 133 14.71 -9.50 1.43
CA LEU A 133 14.81 -9.26 2.87
C LEU A 133 15.80 -8.14 3.23
N LEU A 134 16.83 -7.91 2.42
CA LEU A 134 17.83 -6.86 2.65
C LEU A 134 17.48 -5.53 1.97
N VAL A 135 16.97 -5.56 0.74
CA VAL A 135 16.73 -4.39 -0.10
C VAL A 135 15.41 -3.69 0.26
N MET A 136 14.33 -4.45 0.44
CA MET A 136 12.99 -3.91 0.66
C MET A 136 12.86 -3.03 1.92
N PRO A 137 13.47 -3.35 3.08
CA PRO A 137 13.42 -2.48 4.26
C PRO A 137 14.00 -1.10 3.98
N PHE A 138 15.07 -1.02 3.20
CA PHE A 138 15.70 0.24 2.85
C PHE A 138 14.80 1.08 1.94
N LEU A 139 14.24 0.46 0.89
CA LEU A 139 13.28 1.12 -0.01
C LEU A 139 12.05 1.61 0.75
N SER A 140 11.44 0.74 1.56
CA SER A 140 10.29 1.07 2.42
C SER A 140 10.62 2.25 3.34
N ALA A 141 11.76 2.23 4.04
CA ALA A 141 12.15 3.31 4.94
C ALA A 141 12.43 4.63 4.21
N ALA A 142 13.09 4.58 3.05
CA ALA A 142 13.37 5.77 2.23
C ALA A 142 12.07 6.40 1.71
N GLN A 143 11.17 5.57 1.19
CA GLN A 143 9.90 6.01 0.62
C GLN A 143 8.95 6.54 1.69
N ARG A 144 8.86 5.86 2.84
CA ARG A 144 8.05 6.32 3.98
C ARG A 144 8.52 7.67 4.50
N ARG A 145 9.83 7.89 4.60
CA ARG A 145 10.41 9.18 5.02
C ARG A 145 10.09 10.29 4.01
N ALA A 146 10.30 10.04 2.72
CA ALA A 146 10.01 11.01 1.67
C ALA A 146 8.50 11.31 1.56
N GLY A 147 7.66 10.27 1.64
CA GLY A 147 6.20 10.36 1.60
C GLY A 147 5.65 11.19 2.76
N ARG A 148 6.09 10.94 3.99
CA ARG A 148 5.71 11.75 5.16
C ARG A 148 6.18 13.20 5.03
N ALA A 149 7.40 13.43 4.56
CA ALA A 149 7.93 14.78 4.38
C ALA A 149 7.19 15.59 3.30
N LEU A 150 6.62 14.91 2.29
CA LEU A 150 5.82 15.55 1.24
C LEU A 150 4.31 15.59 1.56
N GLY A 151 3.84 14.84 2.57
CA GLY A 151 2.41 14.64 2.82
C GLY A 151 1.73 13.70 1.82
N SER A 152 2.48 12.81 1.16
CA SER A 152 1.94 11.85 0.18
C SER A 152 1.45 10.58 0.87
N ALA A 153 0.13 10.47 1.03
CA ALA A 153 -0.52 9.28 1.56
C ALA A 153 -0.25 8.04 0.70
N SER A 154 -0.26 8.17 -0.63
CA SER A 154 0.03 7.08 -1.57
C SER A 154 1.43 6.52 -1.41
N ALA A 155 2.46 7.38 -1.30
CA ALA A 155 3.84 6.91 -1.08
C ALA A 155 4.01 6.20 0.27
N VAL A 156 3.26 6.63 1.30
CA VAL A 156 3.26 5.98 2.62
C VAL A 156 2.53 4.63 2.58
N ALA A 157 1.43 4.53 1.83
CA ALA A 157 0.71 3.27 1.61
C ALA A 157 1.57 2.26 0.84
N ASP A 158 2.17 2.66 -0.27
CA ASP A 158 3.08 1.84 -1.07
C ASP A 158 4.28 1.35 -0.22
N SER A 159 4.82 2.20 0.66
CA SER A 159 5.89 1.78 1.58
C SER A 159 5.46 0.75 2.62
N ARG A 160 4.15 0.57 2.88
CA ARG A 160 3.64 -0.53 3.72
C ARG A 160 3.60 -1.84 2.93
N GLN A 161 3.21 -1.80 1.66
CA GLN A 161 3.22 -2.99 0.79
C GLN A 161 4.65 -3.52 0.62
N THR A 162 5.62 -2.66 0.32
CA THR A 162 7.04 -3.06 0.26
C THR A 162 7.56 -3.65 1.59
N LEU A 163 7.00 -3.22 2.73
CA LEU A 163 7.35 -3.80 4.04
C LEU A 163 6.73 -5.19 4.23
N LEU A 164 5.50 -5.42 3.73
CA LEU A 164 4.90 -6.75 3.71
C LEU A 164 5.76 -7.71 2.89
N CYS A 165 6.25 -7.31 1.71
CA CYS A 165 7.20 -8.11 0.93
C CYS A 165 8.46 -8.49 1.70
N THR A 166 8.96 -7.62 2.60
CA THR A 166 10.06 -7.98 3.52
C THR A 166 9.67 -9.15 4.43
N TYR A 167 8.50 -9.07 5.07
CA TYR A 167 8.03 -10.13 5.97
C TYR A 167 7.76 -11.43 5.21
N LEU A 168 7.15 -11.37 4.03
CA LEU A 168 6.92 -12.54 3.19
C LEU A 168 8.24 -13.14 2.70
N SER A 169 9.23 -12.31 2.34
CA SER A 169 10.58 -12.78 1.99
C SER A 169 11.22 -13.56 3.14
N ALA A 170 11.08 -13.10 4.38
CA ALA A 170 11.57 -13.81 5.55
C ALA A 170 10.88 -15.17 5.74
N VAL A 171 9.55 -15.21 5.58
CA VAL A 171 8.75 -16.44 5.67
C VAL A 171 9.15 -17.45 4.59
N VAL A 172 9.28 -17.00 3.33
CA VAL A 172 9.71 -17.82 2.20
C VAL A 172 11.13 -18.33 2.41
N LEU A 173 12.06 -17.46 2.81
CA LEU A 173 13.44 -17.84 3.07
C LEU A 173 13.53 -18.89 4.17
N ALA A 174 12.77 -18.73 5.25
CA ALA A 174 12.70 -19.72 6.32
C ALA A 174 12.15 -21.07 5.82
N GLY A 175 11.07 -21.07 5.03
CA GLY A 175 10.50 -22.28 4.43
C GLY A 175 11.47 -23.00 3.50
N LEU A 176 12.10 -22.25 2.58
CA LEU A 176 13.08 -22.79 1.64
C LEU A 176 14.35 -23.29 2.32
N ALA A 177 14.88 -22.55 3.32
CA ALA A 177 16.05 -22.96 4.07
C ALA A 177 15.76 -24.20 4.93
N ALA A 178 14.60 -24.26 5.58
CA ALA A 178 14.21 -25.42 6.36
C ALA A 178 14.09 -26.69 5.49
N ASN A 179 13.47 -26.56 4.31
CA ASN A 179 13.40 -27.63 3.33
C ASN A 179 14.80 -28.05 2.84
N SER A 180 15.65 -27.07 2.49
CA SER A 180 16.96 -27.32 1.88
C SER A 180 18.00 -27.88 2.85
N LEU A 181 17.97 -27.47 4.12
CA LEU A 181 18.96 -27.86 5.13
C LEU A 181 18.54 -29.07 5.96
N PHE A 182 17.24 -29.24 6.23
CA PHE A 182 16.73 -30.29 7.10
C PHE A 182 15.82 -31.30 6.39
N GLY A 183 15.54 -31.11 5.10
CA GLY A 183 14.64 -31.99 4.32
C GLY A 183 13.17 -31.85 4.73
N TRP A 184 12.77 -30.75 5.37
CA TRP A 184 11.39 -30.52 5.81
C TRP A 184 10.50 -30.08 4.64
N ALA A 185 10.06 -31.04 3.83
CA ALA A 185 9.22 -30.80 2.66
C ALA A 185 7.91 -30.05 2.97
N TRP A 186 7.37 -30.19 4.19
CA TRP A 186 6.17 -29.49 4.64
C TRP A 186 6.40 -28.01 4.98
N ALA A 187 7.64 -27.56 5.14
CA ALA A 187 7.95 -26.18 5.52
C ALA A 187 7.56 -25.17 4.44
N ASP A 188 7.72 -25.55 3.16
CA ASP A 188 7.32 -24.72 2.02
C ASP A 188 5.81 -24.48 1.95
N PRO A 189 4.93 -25.49 1.92
CA PRO A 189 3.49 -25.25 1.91
C PRO A 189 2.98 -24.57 3.19
N VAL A 190 3.63 -24.76 4.35
CA VAL A 190 3.29 -23.98 5.56
C VAL A 190 3.66 -22.51 5.40
N ALA A 191 4.84 -22.18 4.86
CA ALA A 191 5.22 -20.81 4.53
C ALA A 191 4.24 -20.18 3.52
N ALA A 192 3.79 -20.97 2.54
CA ALA A 192 2.79 -20.55 1.58
C ALA A 192 1.42 -20.27 2.22
N LEU A 193 0.98 -21.09 3.17
CA LEU A 193 -0.26 -20.83 3.93
C LEU A 193 -0.17 -19.55 4.76
N VAL A 194 1.02 -19.19 5.26
CA VAL A 194 1.24 -17.88 5.91
C VAL A 194 1.04 -16.74 4.90
N ILE A 195 1.58 -16.86 3.68
CA ILE A 195 1.33 -15.88 2.59
C ILE A 195 -0.17 -15.78 2.31
N ALA A 196 -0.88 -16.92 2.19
CA ALA A 196 -2.32 -16.94 1.97
C ALA A 196 -3.10 -16.24 3.08
N ALA A 197 -2.73 -16.45 4.34
CA ALA A 197 -3.36 -15.78 5.48
C ALA A 197 -3.16 -14.26 5.46
N VAL A 198 -1.95 -13.80 5.12
CA VAL A 198 -1.65 -12.37 4.92
C VAL A 198 -2.46 -11.81 3.76
N ALA A 199 -2.54 -12.51 2.62
CA ALA A 199 -3.33 -12.10 1.48
C ALA A 199 -4.83 -11.98 1.83
N VAL A 200 -5.40 -12.91 2.60
CA VAL A 200 -6.79 -12.76 3.10
C VAL A 200 -6.95 -11.50 3.97
N LYS A 201 -5.97 -11.21 4.83
CA LYS A 201 -5.99 -10.01 5.66
C LYS A 201 -5.98 -8.74 4.81
N GLU A 202 -5.04 -8.63 3.88
CA GLU A 202 -4.92 -7.48 2.97
C GLU A 202 -6.15 -7.33 2.06
N GLY A 203 -6.69 -8.44 1.55
CA GLY A 203 -7.93 -8.44 0.76
C GLY A 203 -9.14 -7.91 1.55
N ARG A 204 -9.23 -8.25 2.84
CA ARG A 204 -10.28 -7.72 3.73
C ARG A 204 -10.10 -6.24 4.04
N GLU A 205 -8.87 -5.79 4.28
CA GLU A 205 -8.55 -4.37 4.51
C GLU A 205 -8.88 -3.53 3.28
N ALA A 206 -8.50 -4.00 2.08
CA ALA A 206 -8.84 -3.36 0.82
C ALA A 206 -10.35 -3.33 0.55
N TRP A 207 -11.07 -4.44 0.84
CA TRP A 207 -12.52 -4.52 0.63
C TRP A 207 -13.31 -3.54 1.53
N ARG A 208 -12.83 -3.33 2.76
CA ARG A 208 -13.45 -2.40 3.73
C ARG A 208 -13.16 -0.94 3.44
N GLY A 209 -12.10 -0.64 2.68
CA GLY A 209 -11.64 0.72 2.44
C GLY A 209 -10.88 1.33 3.63
N ASP A 210 -10.42 0.50 4.57
CA ASP A 210 -9.72 0.93 5.80
C ASP A 210 -8.36 1.62 5.51
N GLY A 211 -7.91 1.61 4.25
CA GLY A 211 -6.69 2.29 3.79
C GLY A 211 -6.82 3.80 3.53
N CYS A 212 -8.05 4.37 3.51
CA CYS A 212 -8.31 5.69 2.93
C CYS A 212 -8.77 6.81 3.89
N CYS A 213 -8.69 6.64 5.21
CA CYS A 213 -8.87 7.77 6.14
C CYS A 213 -7.62 8.68 6.19
N ALA A 214 -7.11 9.11 5.04
CA ALA A 214 -6.03 10.09 4.92
C ALA A 214 -6.56 11.35 4.24
N VAL A 215 -6.91 12.32 5.08
CA VAL A 215 -7.03 13.78 4.86
C VAL A 215 -6.93 14.29 3.40
N PRO A 216 -7.97 14.99 2.89
CA PRO A 216 -7.87 15.72 1.64
C PRO A 216 -6.75 16.77 1.71
N PHE A 217 -5.89 16.80 0.70
CA PHE A 217 -4.96 17.91 0.48
C PHE A 217 -5.75 19.09 -0.08
N ASP A 218 -5.86 20.18 0.68
CA ASP A 218 -6.34 21.46 0.17
C ASP A 218 -5.39 21.92 -0.94
N ALA A 219 -5.84 21.79 -2.18
CA ALA A 219 -5.24 22.45 -3.33
C ALA A 219 -5.46 23.95 -3.16
N GLY A 220 -4.45 24.64 -2.62
CA GLY A 220 -4.38 26.10 -2.61
C GLY A 220 -4.32 26.66 -4.03
N ALA A 221 -5.50 26.84 -4.64
CA ALA A 221 -5.74 27.69 -5.80
C ALA A 221 -7.17 28.25 -5.71
N ARG A 222 -7.43 29.06 -4.67
CA ARG A 222 -8.53 30.03 -4.72
C ARG A 222 -7.95 31.34 -5.25
N THR A 223 -8.15 31.56 -6.54
CA THR A 223 -8.03 32.87 -7.18
C THR A 223 -8.96 33.84 -6.46
N GLU A 224 -8.40 34.96 -6.06
CA GLU A 224 -9.06 36.10 -5.46
C GLU A 224 -10.25 36.58 -6.32
N ARG A 225 -11.42 36.74 -5.70
CA ARG A 225 -12.32 37.86 -6.00
C ARG A 225 -12.69 38.52 -4.69
N ALA A 226 -12.41 39.81 -4.65
CA ALA A 226 -12.68 40.74 -3.56
C ALA A 226 -14.16 41.15 -3.50
N GLU A 227 -14.46 42.00 -2.51
CA GLU A 227 -15.75 42.53 -2.04
C GLU A 227 -16.43 41.64 -0.99
N GLY A 228 -16.72 42.07 0.23
CA GLY A 228 -16.65 43.38 0.85
C GLY A 228 -17.48 43.34 2.14
N ASP A 229 -16.92 43.93 3.19
CA ASP A 229 -17.59 44.58 4.32
C ASP A 229 -18.19 43.81 5.51
N GLU A 230 -17.96 44.47 6.65
CA GLU A 230 -18.69 44.50 7.91
C GLU A 230 -18.58 43.40 8.99
N ARG A 231 -18.80 43.90 10.21
CA ARG A 231 -18.17 43.61 11.51
C ARG A 231 -19.26 43.21 12.50
N THR A 232 -19.05 42.21 13.36
CA THR A 232 -19.37 42.27 14.82
C THR A 232 -19.02 41.00 15.61
N ASP A 233 -18.88 41.23 16.91
CA ASP A 233 -18.28 40.45 18.00
C ASP A 233 -18.88 39.07 18.31
N GLY A 234 -18.09 38.21 18.96
CA GLY A 234 -18.64 37.03 19.65
C GLY A 234 -17.60 36.04 20.16
N ASN A 235 -17.16 36.24 21.40
CA ASN A 235 -16.47 35.27 22.24
C ASN A 235 -17.06 33.84 22.14
N GLN A 236 -16.25 32.88 21.66
CA GLN A 236 -16.35 31.46 22.03
C GLN A 236 -15.07 30.72 21.61
N ARG A 237 -14.24 30.40 22.61
CA ARG A 237 -13.20 29.38 22.48
C ARG A 237 -13.89 28.02 22.35
N ALA A 238 -14.01 27.54 21.13
CA ALA A 238 -14.28 26.14 20.84
C ALA A 238 -13.09 25.63 20.02
N GLU A 239 -12.30 24.74 20.62
CA GLU A 239 -11.34 23.89 19.93
C GLU A 239 -12.05 23.23 18.73
N ARG A 240 -11.82 23.79 17.54
CA ARG A 240 -12.18 23.14 16.29
C ARG A 240 -11.05 22.19 15.95
N ASP A 241 -11.12 20.99 16.50
CA ASP A 241 -10.37 19.86 15.99
C ASP A 241 -10.79 19.64 14.53
N GLY A 242 -9.82 19.72 13.64
CA GLY A 242 -9.95 19.66 12.17
C GLY A 242 -10.30 18.29 11.62
N CYS A 243 -11.15 17.53 12.31
CA CYS A 243 -11.84 16.37 11.78
C CYS A 243 -13.30 16.48 12.23
N GLY A 244 -14.20 16.87 11.34
CA GLY A 244 -15.64 16.84 11.55
C GLY A 244 -16.23 15.42 11.58
N CYS A 245 -15.59 14.51 12.31
CA CYS A 245 -16.15 13.22 12.65
C CYS A 245 -16.50 13.26 14.13
N GLY A 246 -17.75 13.58 14.44
CA GLY A 246 -18.27 13.42 15.80
C GLY A 246 -18.14 11.95 16.25
N ALA A 247 -17.97 11.74 17.56
CA ALA A 247 -17.96 10.41 18.16
C ALA A 247 -19.30 9.71 17.86
N GLY A 248 -19.32 8.84 16.85
CA GLY A 248 -20.52 8.11 16.44
C GLY A 248 -20.70 7.90 14.93
N CYS A 249 -19.91 8.52 14.05
CA CYS A 249 -20.06 8.32 12.61
C CYS A 249 -19.45 6.98 12.14
N GLY A 250 -20.27 5.93 12.10
CA GLY A 250 -20.02 4.73 11.30
C GLY A 250 -20.43 4.97 9.85
N CYS A 251 -19.58 4.55 8.90
CA CYS A 251 -19.86 4.64 7.47
C CYS A 251 -20.91 3.59 7.05
N HIS A 252 -22.19 3.92 7.19
CA HIS A 252 -23.25 3.24 6.45
C HIS A 252 -23.87 4.18 5.43
N GLY A 253 -23.98 3.67 4.20
CA GLY A 253 -24.41 4.42 3.03
C GLY A 253 -25.87 4.87 3.06
N ALA A 254 -26.13 5.82 2.16
CA ALA A 254 -27.43 6.24 1.66
C ALA A 254 -28.50 6.57 2.72
N GLN A 255 -28.75 7.87 2.92
CA GLN A 255 -30.12 8.36 3.07
C GLN A 255 -30.25 9.83 2.66
N THR A 256 -31.08 10.02 1.64
CA THR A 256 -31.68 11.25 1.16
C THR A 256 -32.57 11.88 2.25
N GLY A 257 -32.34 13.14 2.63
CA GLY A 257 -33.28 13.93 3.44
C GLY A 257 -32.69 15.21 4.04
N PRO A 258 -33.45 16.33 4.16
CA PRO A 258 -32.88 17.67 4.27
C PRO A 258 -32.74 18.18 5.71
N GLY A 259 -31.73 19.01 5.94
CA GLY A 259 -31.80 20.08 6.95
C GLY A 259 -30.84 19.96 8.13
N CYS A 260 -29.79 20.77 8.11
CA CYS A 260 -29.26 21.38 9.33
C CYS A 260 -29.51 22.89 9.23
N ARG A 261 -30.50 23.39 9.99
CA ARG A 261 -30.51 24.78 10.45
C ARG A 261 -29.86 24.82 11.82
N THR A 262 -28.89 25.73 11.93
CA THR A 262 -28.25 26.34 13.11
C THR A 262 -28.17 25.49 14.38
#